data_AF-A0A3A6QS86-F1
#
_entry.id   AF-A0A3A6QS86-F1
#
_cell.length_a   1.000
_cell.length_b   1.000
_cell.length_c   1.000
_cell.angle_alpha   90.00
_cell.angle_beta   90.00
_cell.angle_gamma   90.00
#
_symmetry.space_group_name_H-M   'P 1'
#
loop_
_entity.id
_entity.type
_entity.pdbx_description
1 polymer ?
#
loop_
_entity_poly.entity_id
_entity_poly.type
_entity_poly.pdbx_seq_one_letter_code
_entity_poly.pdbx_strand_id
1 'polypeptide(L)'
;MLLRERDTAKGVLVSVCDEDCLGETYEDGDISLAVTEEFYAGEEAINADPETVIDALQGATVGNLVGAESVSVAVDAGLIDEERVLDVDGTAHAQLLWI
;
A
#
# COMPACT_ATOMS: atom_id res chain seq x y z
N MET A 1 -8.18 -6.63 -1.88
CA MET A 1 -7.17 -5.56 -2.06
C MET A 1 -6.71 -5.47 -3.50
N LEU A 2 -6.46 -4.27 -3.99
CA LEU A 2 -5.80 -4.02 -5.27
C LEU A 2 -4.30 -3.97 -5.03
N LEU A 3 -3.55 -4.67 -5.87
CA LEU A 3 -2.09 -4.72 -5.82
C LEU A 3 -1.52 -4.39 -7.19
N ARG A 4 -0.46 -3.58 -7.20
CA ARG A 4 0.29 -3.27 -8.42
C ARG A 4 1.79 -3.28 -8.16
N GLU A 5 2.51 -3.92 -9.05
CA GLU A 5 3.97 -3.95 -9.09
C GLU A 5 4.50 -3.09 -10.24
N ARG A 6 5.59 -2.35 -10.00
CA ARG A 6 6.23 -1.49 -11.00
C ARG A 6 7.74 -1.51 -10.85
N ASP A 7 8.45 -1.72 -11.94
CA ASP A 7 9.89 -1.49 -12.00
C ASP A 7 10.19 0.00 -12.05
N THR A 8 11.04 0.47 -11.12
CA THR A 8 11.52 1.85 -11.09
C THR A 8 13.04 1.89 -11.15
N ALA A 9 13.61 3.07 -11.40
CA ALA A 9 15.06 3.26 -11.33
C ALA A 9 15.66 2.98 -9.94
N LYS A 10 14.83 2.90 -8.89
CA LYS A 10 15.22 2.63 -7.51
C LYS A 10 14.88 1.20 -7.05
N GLY A 11 14.40 0.34 -7.96
CA GLY A 11 13.96 -1.02 -7.64
C GLY A 11 12.45 -1.21 -7.79
N VAL A 12 11.93 -2.30 -7.24
CA VAL A 12 10.52 -2.69 -7.36
C VAL A 12 9.66 -1.85 -6.42
N LEU A 13 8.64 -1.20 -6.97
CA LEU A 13 7.61 -0.50 -6.21
C LEU A 13 6.34 -1.33 -6.19
N VAL A 14 5.88 -1.66 -4.99
CA VAL A 14 4.57 -2.28 -4.74
C VAL A 14 3.63 -1.21 -4.19
N SER A 15 2.45 -1.10 -4.80
CA SER A 15 1.34 -0.31 -4.26
C SER A 15 0.19 -1.26 -3.95
N VAL A 16 -0.38 -1.14 -2.74
CA VAL A 16 -1.54 -1.92 -2.31
C VAL A 16 -2.58 -0.96 -1.76
N CYS A 17 -3.83 -1.10 -2.14
CA CYS A 17 -4.92 -0.42 -1.46
C CYS A 17 -6.15 -1.30 -1.27
N ASP A 18 -6.95 -0.96 -0.27
CA ASP A 18 -8.29 -1.51 -0.15
C ASP A 18 -9.16 -0.96 -1.30
N GLU A 19 -10.13 -1.74 -1.76
CA GLU A 19 -10.93 -1.40 -2.96
C GLU A 19 -11.77 -0.14 -2.74
N ASP A 20 -12.24 0.08 -1.51
CA ASP A 20 -13.02 1.25 -1.10
C ASP A 20 -12.18 2.52 -0.92
N CYS A 21 -10.85 2.40 -0.84
CA CYS A 21 -9.95 3.55 -0.82
C CYS A 21 -9.69 4.12 -2.23
N LEU A 22 -9.96 3.35 -3.30
CA LEU A 22 -9.62 3.75 -4.66
C LEU A 22 -10.45 4.96 -5.13
N GLY A 23 -9.76 6.00 -5.61
CA GLY A 23 -10.38 7.25 -6.08
C GLY A 23 -10.52 8.30 -4.99
N GLU A 24 -10.30 7.94 -3.72
CA GLU A 24 -10.39 8.84 -2.59
C GLU A 24 -9.08 9.63 -2.39
N THR A 25 -9.18 10.72 -1.64
CA THR A 25 -8.03 11.51 -1.19
C THR A 25 -8.20 11.78 0.29
N TYR A 26 -7.21 11.40 1.08
CA TYR A 26 -7.18 11.58 2.53
C TYR A 26 -6.16 12.66 2.90
N GLU A 27 -6.52 13.55 3.80
CA GLU A 27 -5.68 14.70 4.18
C GLU A 27 -5.64 14.85 5.70
N ASP A 28 -4.44 14.83 6.29
CA ASP A 28 -4.23 15.12 7.71
C ASP A 28 -3.01 16.06 7.88
N GLY A 29 -3.30 17.30 8.26
CA GLY A 29 -2.27 18.35 8.40
C GLY A 29 -1.50 18.60 7.11
N ASP A 30 -0.22 18.23 7.09
CA ASP A 30 0.68 18.36 5.94
C ASP A 30 0.72 17.11 5.05
N ILE A 31 0.01 16.05 5.43
CA ILE A 31 -0.05 14.78 4.70
C ILE A 31 -1.24 14.80 3.75
N SER A 32 -1.01 14.47 2.48
CA SER A 32 -2.04 14.29 1.47
C SER A 32 -1.79 12.97 0.72
N LEU A 33 -2.78 12.08 0.77
CA LEU A 33 -2.72 10.73 0.23
C LEU A 33 -3.80 10.56 -0.84
N ALA A 34 -3.39 10.73 -2.11
CA ALA A 34 -4.28 10.54 -3.25
C ALA A 34 -4.19 9.09 -3.77
N VAL A 35 -5.28 8.33 -3.63
CA VAL A 35 -5.34 6.92 -4.04
C VAL A 35 -5.86 6.82 -5.48
N THR A 36 -5.06 7.31 -6.42
CA THR A 36 -5.49 7.43 -7.82
C THR A 36 -5.42 6.08 -8.56
N GLU A 37 -6.32 5.89 -9.53
CA GLU A 37 -6.30 4.72 -10.41
C GLU A 37 -4.98 4.57 -11.16
N GLU A 38 -4.35 5.68 -11.57
CA GLU A 38 -3.06 5.66 -12.27
C GLU A 38 -1.91 5.12 -11.41
N PHE A 39 -2.00 5.24 -10.08
CA PHE A 39 -0.95 4.83 -9.15
C PHE A 39 -1.22 3.47 -8.51
N TYR A 40 -2.42 3.27 -7.96
CA TYR A 40 -2.80 2.09 -7.18
C TYR A 40 -3.54 1.03 -8.01
N ALA A 41 -4.15 1.42 -9.12
CA ALA A 41 -4.85 0.52 -10.03
C ALA A 41 -4.24 0.57 -11.45
N GLY A 42 -5.06 0.30 -12.47
CA GLY A 42 -4.69 0.30 -13.88
C GLY A 42 -4.56 -1.11 -14.47
N GLU A 43 -4.13 -1.20 -15.73
CA GLU A 43 -4.08 -2.47 -16.48
C GLU A 43 -3.20 -3.55 -15.84
N GLU A 44 -2.20 -3.15 -15.05
CA GLU A 44 -1.25 -4.05 -14.39
C GLU A 44 -1.67 -4.39 -12.95
N ALA A 45 -2.72 -3.74 -12.43
CA ALA A 45 -3.19 -4.02 -11.08
C ALA A 45 -4.04 -5.29 -11.06
N ILE A 46 -3.90 -6.05 -9.99
CA ILE A 46 -4.63 -7.29 -9.77
C ILE A 46 -5.43 -7.21 -8.47
N ASN A 47 -6.51 -7.98 -8.38
CA ASN A 47 -7.12 -8.30 -7.10
C ASN A 47 -6.25 -9.36 -6.41
N ALA A 48 -5.64 -8.98 -5.30
CA ALA A 48 -4.73 -9.83 -4.54
C ALA A 48 -5.36 -10.25 -3.21
N ASP A 49 -5.18 -11.52 -2.88
CA ASP A 49 -5.39 -12.07 -1.56
C ASP A 49 -4.22 -11.73 -0.60
N PRO A 50 -4.40 -11.90 0.72
CA PRO A 50 -3.36 -11.56 1.70
C PRO A 50 -2.00 -12.21 1.46
N GLU A 51 -1.98 -13.48 1.03
CA GLU A 51 -0.71 -14.20 0.77
C GLU A 51 0.03 -13.56 -0.40
N THR A 52 -0.68 -13.24 -1.49
CA THR A 52 -0.10 -12.55 -2.65
C THR A 52 0.43 -11.16 -2.29
N VAL A 53 -0.27 -10.41 -1.42
CA VAL A 53 0.20 -9.11 -0.91
C VAL A 53 1.52 -9.25 -0.15
N ILE A 54 1.60 -10.22 0.75
CA ILE A 54 2.80 -10.48 1.56
C ILE A 54 3.99 -10.83 0.66
N ASP A 55 3.82 -11.75 -0.28
CA ASP A 55 4.88 -12.19 -1.20
C ASP A 55 5.41 -11.03 -2.04
N ALA A 56 4.53 -10.20 -2.59
CA ALA A 56 4.92 -9.03 -3.36
C ALA A 56 5.71 -8.01 -2.50
N LEU A 57 5.24 -7.73 -1.29
CA LEU A 57 5.92 -6.80 -0.37
C LEU A 57 7.30 -7.31 0.08
N GLN A 58 7.50 -8.62 0.19
CA GLN A 58 8.80 -9.21 0.47
C GLN A 58 9.77 -9.10 -0.72
N GLY A 59 9.26 -9.11 -1.95
CA GLY A 59 10.04 -8.89 -3.18
C GLY A 59 10.26 -7.42 -3.54
N ALA A 60 9.59 -6.50 -2.86
CA ALA A 60 9.65 -5.08 -3.15
C ALA A 60 10.98 -4.44 -2.76
N THR A 61 11.21 -3.23 -3.23
CA THR A 61 12.16 -2.27 -2.63
C THR A 61 11.41 -1.23 -1.81
N VAL A 62 10.24 -0.80 -2.31
CA VAL A 62 9.33 0.12 -1.62
C VAL A 62 7.92 -0.44 -1.71
N GLY A 63 7.18 -0.41 -0.60
CA GLY A 63 5.77 -0.75 -0.53
C GLY A 63 4.96 0.44 -0.02
N ASN A 64 3.89 0.82 -0.71
CA ASN A 64 2.91 1.80 -0.21
C ASN A 64 1.56 1.11 -0.02
N LEU A 65 1.04 1.16 1.21
CA LEU A 65 -0.22 0.53 1.59
C LEU A 65 -1.23 1.57 2.05
N VAL A 66 -2.48 1.47 1.59
CA VAL A 66 -3.58 2.36 1.98
C VAL A 66 -4.86 1.57 2.22
N GLY A 67 -5.39 1.66 3.43
CA GLY A 67 -6.58 0.96 3.85
C GLY A 67 -6.33 0.03 5.03
N ALA A 68 -7.38 -0.21 5.82
CA ALA A 68 -7.28 -0.97 7.06
C ALA A 68 -6.95 -2.44 6.81
N GLU A 69 -7.52 -3.07 5.77
CA GLU A 69 -7.28 -4.48 5.44
C GLU A 69 -5.84 -4.68 4.97
N SER A 70 -5.41 -3.93 3.96
CA SER A 70 -4.07 -4.02 3.40
C SER A 70 -2.96 -3.73 4.40
N VAL A 71 -3.13 -2.70 5.24
CA VAL A 71 -2.16 -2.40 6.29
C VAL A 71 -2.14 -3.49 7.36
N SER A 72 -3.30 -4.00 7.81
CA SER A 72 -3.36 -5.10 8.78
C SER A 72 -2.63 -6.34 8.28
N VAL A 73 -2.81 -6.73 7.02
CA VAL A 73 -2.13 -7.89 6.42
C VAL A 73 -0.61 -7.77 6.55
N ALA A 74 -0.04 -6.59 6.26
CA ALA A 74 1.40 -6.37 6.36
C ALA A 74 1.91 -6.33 7.82
N VAL A 75 1.10 -5.82 8.74
CA VAL A 75 1.40 -5.83 10.19
C VAL A 75 1.36 -7.25 10.75
N ASP A 76 0.31 -8.00 10.45
CA ASP A 76 0.13 -9.40 10.90
C ASP A 76 1.24 -10.31 10.37
N ALA A 77 1.74 -10.03 9.16
CA ALA A 77 2.89 -10.72 8.56
C ALA A 77 4.26 -10.27 9.14
N GLY A 78 4.28 -9.27 10.01
CA GLY A 78 5.50 -8.72 10.61
C GLY A 78 6.38 -7.92 9.64
N LEU A 79 5.83 -7.49 8.51
CA LEU A 79 6.53 -6.65 7.52
C LEU A 79 6.51 -5.17 7.91
N ILE A 80 5.46 -4.76 8.64
CA ILE A 80 5.26 -3.40 9.13
C ILE A 80 5.07 -3.44 10.64
N ASP A 81 5.70 -2.50 11.33
CA ASP A 81 5.50 -2.31 12.77
C ASP A 81 4.19 -1.52 12.99
N GLU A 82 3.29 -2.02 13.84
CA GLU A 82 2.00 -1.38 14.12
C GLU A 82 2.17 0.06 14.61
N GLU A 83 3.25 0.36 15.35
CA GLU A 83 3.52 1.70 15.87
C GLU A 83 3.95 2.68 14.76
N ARG A 84 4.23 2.18 13.55
CA ARG A 84 4.61 2.97 12.38
C ARG A 84 3.47 3.13 11.36
N VAL A 85 2.29 2.62 11.65
CA VAL A 85 1.08 2.88 10.86
C VAL A 85 0.61 4.31 11.12
N LEU A 86 0.33 5.03 10.05
CA LEU A 86 -0.23 6.38 10.09
C LEU A 86 -1.75 6.29 9.93
N ASP A 87 -2.47 7.06 10.74
CA ASP A 87 -3.88 7.38 10.49
C ASP A 87 -3.93 8.70 9.71
N VAL A 88 -4.52 8.67 8.53
CA VAL A 88 -4.69 9.84 7.65
C VAL A 88 -6.18 9.98 7.37
N ASP A 89 -6.83 10.93 8.02
CA ASP A 89 -8.28 11.16 7.94
C ASP A 89 -9.12 9.89 8.19
N GLY A 90 -8.72 9.08 9.18
CA GLY A 90 -9.40 7.82 9.53
C GLY A 90 -9.05 6.62 8.63
N THR A 91 -8.15 6.79 7.65
CA THR A 91 -7.62 5.72 6.82
C THR A 91 -6.21 5.34 7.25
N ALA A 92 -5.96 4.04 7.36
CA ALA A 92 -4.63 3.53 7.65
C ALA A 92 -3.70 3.67 6.43
N HIS A 93 -2.51 4.19 6.66
CA HIS A 93 -1.44 4.25 5.68
C HIS A 93 -0.15 3.69 6.27
N ALA A 94 0.58 2.92 5.48
CA ALA A 94 1.91 2.49 5.86
C ALA A 94 2.85 2.46 4.64
N GLN A 95 4.13 2.70 4.92
CA GLN A 95 5.19 2.59 3.93
C GLN A 95 6.26 1.62 4.41
N LEU A 96 6.62 0.72 3.51
CA LEU A 96 7.69 -0.25 3.68
C LEU A 96 8.88 0.15 2.79
N LEU A 97 10.08 0.03 3.34
CA LEU A 97 11.33 0.38 2.67
C LEU A 97 12.39 -0.67 3.01
N TRP A 98 12.75 -1.48 2.02
CA TRP A 98 13.89 -2.39 2.08
C TRP A 98 15.13 -1.64 1.53
N ILE A 99 16.06 -1.28 2.41
CA ILE A 99 17.37 -0.68 2.05
C ILE A 99 18.43 -1.77 1.91
#